data_AF-A0A954HZ42-F1
#
_entry.id   AF-A0A954HZ42-F1
#
_cell.length_a   1.000
_cell.length_b   1.000
_cell.length_c   1.000
_cell.angle_alpha   90.00
_cell.angle_beta   90.00
_cell.angle_gamma   90.00
#
_symmetry.space_group_name_H-M   'P 1'
#
loop_
_entity.id
_entity.type
_entity.pdbx_description
1 polymer ?
#
loop_
_entity_poly.entity_id
_entity_poly.type
_entity_poly.pdbx_seq_one_letter_code
_entity_poly.pdbx_strand_id
1 'polypeptide(L)'
;ATINADGLGGTDLVRFLGGPGNDTLTAHPTSATFQTGAFTMTTTSFERLIGIAGTGANDVAILNDSSGNDIFAGTIGTGELAGTGFFERTINFDVIRIRGVNGGTNRRTLNNIAFTLIEEGTWI
;
A
#
# COMPACT_ATOMS: atom_id res chain seq x y z
N ALA A 1 -19.90 -5.02 5.02
CA ALA A 1 -19.86 -4.45 6.38
C ALA A 1 -18.56 -3.65 6.57
N THR A 2 -18.49 -2.76 7.55
CA THR A 2 -17.28 -1.95 7.80
C THR A 2 -16.59 -2.38 9.08
N ILE A 3 -15.28 -2.53 9.03
CA ILE A 3 -14.40 -2.80 10.18
C ILE A 3 -13.50 -1.59 10.35
N ASN A 4 -13.43 -1.03 11.56
CA ASN A 4 -12.54 0.07 11.89
C ASN A 4 -11.53 -0.41 12.94
N ALA A 5 -10.25 -0.07 12.76
CA ALA A 5 -9.22 -0.32 13.76
C ALA A 5 -8.35 0.93 13.96
N ASP A 6 -7.99 1.21 15.21
CA ASP A 6 -7.08 2.29 15.57
C ASP A 6 -5.90 1.69 16.34
N GLY A 7 -4.67 1.92 15.86
CA GLY A 7 -3.43 1.50 16.53
C GLY A 7 -3.11 2.35 17.76
N LEU A 8 -3.77 3.50 17.91
CA LEU A 8 -3.55 4.48 18.98
C LEU A 8 -2.15 5.10 18.91
N GLY A 9 -1.23 4.67 19.76
CA GLY A 9 0.10 5.24 19.84
C GLY A 9 1.14 4.13 19.99
N GLY A 10 2.29 4.33 19.36
CA GLY A 10 3.32 3.30 19.29
C GLY A 10 3.80 3.15 17.86
N THR A 11 4.15 1.91 17.50
CA THR A 11 4.44 1.52 16.12
C THR A 11 3.64 0.27 15.85
N ASP A 12 2.54 0.44 15.16
CA ASP A 12 1.52 -0.58 15.02
C ASP A 12 1.56 -1.22 13.63
N LEU A 13 1.20 -2.50 13.57
CA LEU A 13 1.17 -3.29 12.34
C LEU A 13 -0.24 -3.80 12.06
N VAL A 14 -0.75 -3.48 10.88
CA VAL A 14 -1.94 -4.11 10.31
C VAL A 14 -1.56 -5.06 9.17
N ARG A 15 -2.24 -6.21 9.13
CA ARG A 15 -2.18 -7.16 8.01
C ARG A 15 -3.58 -7.30 7.39
N PHE A 16 -3.70 -6.96 6.11
CA PHE A 16 -4.89 -7.14 5.32
C PHE A 16 -4.79 -8.41 4.46
N LEU A 17 -5.89 -9.18 4.38
CA LEU A 17 -6.00 -10.38 3.57
C LEU A 17 -7.16 -10.21 2.60
N GLY A 18 -6.85 -10.28 1.31
CA GLY A 18 -7.80 -10.18 0.22
C GLY A 18 -8.80 -11.33 0.14
N GLY A 19 -9.88 -11.10 -0.61
CA GLY A 19 -10.95 -12.05 -0.85
C GLY A 19 -10.85 -12.74 -2.21
N PRO A 20 -11.87 -13.51 -2.60
CA PRO A 20 -11.89 -14.16 -3.91
C PRO A 20 -12.21 -13.22 -5.08
N GLY A 21 -12.64 -11.98 -4.80
CA GLY A 21 -12.94 -10.96 -5.81
C GLY A 21 -11.82 -9.95 -5.95
N ASN A 22 -11.99 -8.99 -6.85
CA ASN A 22 -11.02 -7.90 -7.00
C ASN A 22 -11.05 -7.01 -5.76
N ASP A 23 -9.89 -6.86 -5.14
CA ASP A 23 -9.68 -6.09 -3.93
C ASP A 23 -8.96 -4.77 -4.24
N THR A 24 -9.23 -3.74 -3.45
CA THR A 24 -8.55 -2.44 -3.56
C THR A 24 -8.00 -2.01 -2.22
N LEU A 25 -6.68 -1.86 -2.15
CA LEU A 25 -5.97 -1.26 -1.03
C LEU A 25 -5.62 0.19 -1.37
N THR A 26 -5.97 1.12 -0.49
CA THR A 26 -5.44 2.49 -0.49
C THR A 26 -4.71 2.72 0.82
N ALA A 27 -3.41 2.95 0.77
CA ALA A 27 -2.56 3.16 1.92
C ALA A 27 -1.95 4.58 1.91
N HIS A 28 -1.88 5.15 3.11
CA HIS A 28 -1.21 6.39 3.47
C HIS A 28 -0.29 6.09 4.65
N PRO A 29 0.70 6.96 4.97
CA PRO A 29 1.73 6.68 5.96
C PRO A 29 1.26 6.10 7.30
N THR A 30 0.07 6.48 7.79
CA THR A 30 -0.48 5.96 9.06
C THR A 30 -1.92 5.50 8.97
N SER A 31 -2.48 5.39 7.77
CA SER A 31 -3.88 5.01 7.58
C SER A 31 -4.11 4.26 6.29
N ALA A 32 -5.14 3.42 6.26
CA ALA A 32 -5.48 2.69 5.05
C ALA A 32 -6.95 2.36 4.97
N THR A 33 -7.41 2.12 3.75
CA THR A 33 -8.68 1.48 3.46
C THR A 33 -8.43 0.26 2.58
N PHE A 34 -8.98 -0.88 2.97
CA PHE A 34 -8.97 -2.10 2.17
C PHE A 34 -10.39 -2.55 1.87
N GLN A 35 -10.75 -2.47 0.60
CA GLN A 35 -12.05 -2.87 0.09
C GLN A 35 -11.93 -4.25 -0.53
N THR A 36 -12.62 -5.19 0.09
CA THR A 36 -12.86 -6.52 -0.46
C THR A 36 -14.33 -6.63 -0.84
N GLY A 37 -14.70 -7.57 -1.70
CA GLY A 37 -16.11 -7.77 -2.09
C GLY A 37 -17.09 -7.98 -0.92
N ALA A 38 -16.61 -8.35 0.27
CA ALA A 38 -17.42 -8.59 1.47
C ALA A 38 -17.32 -7.49 2.53
N PHE A 39 -16.17 -6.82 2.65
CA PHE A 39 -15.88 -5.89 3.73
C PHE A 39 -15.05 -4.70 3.26
N THR A 40 -15.31 -3.54 3.88
CA THR A 40 -14.39 -2.42 3.88
C THR A 40 -13.72 -2.35 5.24
N MET A 41 -12.40 -2.41 5.26
CA MET A 41 -11.61 -2.23 6.47
C MET A 41 -10.93 -0.88 6.44
N THR A 42 -11.07 -0.09 7.50
CA THR A 42 -10.40 1.21 7.64
C THR A 42 -9.50 1.17 8.86
N THR A 43 -8.26 1.61 8.70
CA THR A 43 -7.29 1.68 9.79
C THR A 43 -6.69 3.06 9.96
N THR A 44 -6.46 3.46 11.21
CA THR A 44 -5.77 4.70 11.58
C THR A 44 -4.68 4.41 12.61
N SER A 45 -3.65 5.25 12.64
CA SER A 45 -2.52 5.12 13.58
C SER A 45 -1.79 3.78 13.43
N PHE A 46 -1.60 3.31 12.19
CA PHE A 46 -0.78 2.14 11.86
C PHE A 46 0.37 2.54 10.95
N GLU A 47 1.57 2.61 11.50
CA GLU A 47 2.79 3.01 10.79
C GLU A 47 3.31 1.89 9.88
N ARG A 48 2.87 0.65 10.13
CA ARG A 48 3.27 -0.53 9.36
C ARG A 48 2.05 -1.20 8.77
N LEU A 49 2.10 -1.45 7.48
CA LEU A 49 1.02 -2.10 6.75
C LEU A 49 1.56 -3.24 5.88
N ILE A 50 0.88 -4.38 5.91
CA ILE A 50 1.06 -5.46 4.93
C ILE A 50 -0.29 -5.78 4.30
N GLY A 51 -0.45 -5.46 3.02
CA GLY A 51 -1.56 -5.90 2.19
C GLY A 51 -1.22 -7.14 1.40
N ILE A 52 -2.05 -8.17 1.48
CA ILE A 52 -1.94 -9.38 0.66
C ILE A 52 -3.18 -9.45 -0.22
N ALA A 53 -2.98 -9.36 -1.53
CA ALA A 53 -4.02 -9.52 -2.53
C ALA A 53 -4.66 -10.91 -2.43
N GLY A 54 -5.91 -10.99 -2.85
CA GLY A 54 -6.71 -12.19 -2.81
C GLY A 54 -6.48 -13.09 -4.02
N THR A 55 -7.55 -13.73 -4.50
CA THR A 55 -7.52 -14.45 -5.78
C THR A 55 -8.28 -13.71 -6.87
N GLY A 56 -8.50 -12.40 -6.69
CA GLY A 56 -9.01 -11.52 -7.72
C GLY A 56 -8.07 -11.51 -8.92
N ALA A 57 -8.61 -11.18 -10.10
CA ALA A 57 -7.81 -11.08 -11.32
C ALA A 57 -7.37 -9.64 -11.62
N ASN A 58 -7.75 -8.70 -10.76
CA ASN A 58 -7.44 -7.28 -10.90
C ASN A 58 -7.40 -6.61 -9.52
N ASP A 59 -6.52 -7.10 -8.66
CA ASP A 59 -6.27 -6.55 -7.34
C ASP A 59 -5.38 -5.30 -7.46
N VAL A 60 -5.81 -4.20 -6.86
CA VAL A 60 -5.14 -2.89 -6.97
C VAL A 60 -4.66 -2.40 -5.62
N ALA A 61 -3.37 -2.07 -5.51
CA ALA A 61 -2.83 -1.31 -4.40
C ALA A 61 -2.49 0.12 -4.82
N ILE A 62 -2.91 1.10 -4.03
CA ILE A 62 -2.60 2.52 -4.17
C ILE A 62 -1.80 2.92 -2.95
N LEU A 63 -0.53 3.26 -3.14
CA LEU A 63 0.40 3.66 -2.08
C LEU A 63 0.69 5.16 -2.24
N ASN A 64 0.41 5.95 -1.19
CA ASN A 64 0.60 7.40 -1.21
C ASN A 64 1.88 7.76 -0.43
N ASP A 65 2.70 8.64 -1.02
CA ASP A 65 3.89 9.19 -0.37
C ASP A 65 3.55 10.04 0.86
N SER A 66 4.59 10.32 1.63
CA SER A 66 4.56 11.28 2.73
C SER A 66 4.88 12.69 2.24
N SER A 67 4.94 13.66 3.16
CA SER A 67 5.48 14.98 2.86
C SER A 67 7.02 15.00 2.76
N GLY A 68 7.68 13.92 3.21
CA GLY A 68 9.13 13.74 3.20
C GLY A 68 9.61 12.96 1.99
N ASN A 69 10.89 12.55 2.00
CA ASN A 69 11.44 11.70 0.96
C ASN A 69 10.98 10.26 1.15
N ASP A 70 10.45 9.66 0.10
CA ASP A 70 10.00 8.27 0.11
C ASP A 70 10.76 7.40 -0.88
N ILE A 71 10.81 6.10 -0.61
CA ILE A 71 11.43 5.09 -1.46
C ILE A 71 10.39 4.02 -1.76
N PHE A 72 10.15 3.79 -3.05
CA PHE A 72 9.44 2.61 -3.52
C PHE A 72 10.42 1.55 -4.02
N ALA A 73 10.26 0.30 -3.59
CA ALA A 73 11.00 -0.85 -4.08
C ALA A 73 10.03 -1.92 -4.59
N GLY A 74 10.20 -2.35 -5.84
CA GLY A 74 9.39 -3.41 -6.46
C GLY A 74 10.23 -4.63 -6.81
N THR A 75 9.74 -5.82 -6.45
CA THR A 75 10.29 -7.11 -6.90
C THR A 75 9.17 -8.06 -7.37
N ILE A 76 9.49 -9.30 -7.70
CA ILE A 76 8.49 -10.31 -8.12
C ILE A 76 7.43 -10.43 -7.00
N GLY A 77 6.19 -10.06 -7.33
CA GLY A 77 5.04 -10.20 -6.45
C GLY A 77 5.03 -9.28 -5.22
N THR A 78 5.96 -8.33 -5.08
CA THR A 78 5.98 -7.41 -3.92
C THR A 78 6.29 -5.98 -4.29
N GLY A 79 5.54 -5.02 -3.74
CA GLY A 79 5.90 -3.60 -3.75
C GLY A 79 5.98 -3.07 -2.32
N GLU A 80 7.02 -2.30 -2.03
CA GLU A 80 7.27 -1.72 -0.71
C GLU A 80 7.43 -0.20 -0.85
N LEU A 81 6.64 0.57 -0.12
CA LEU A 81 6.80 2.02 0.01
C LEU A 81 7.22 2.34 1.44
N ALA A 82 8.28 3.12 1.59
CA ALA A 82 8.80 3.49 2.89
C ALA A 82 9.29 4.93 2.93
N GLY A 83 9.08 5.57 4.07
CA GLY A 83 9.57 6.90 4.37
C GLY A 83 9.84 7.08 5.85
N THR A 84 9.95 8.34 6.27
CA THR A 84 10.17 8.64 7.68
C THR A 84 8.94 8.25 8.49
N GLY A 85 9.10 7.25 9.37
CA GLY A 85 8.06 6.85 10.32
C GLY A 85 7.01 5.89 9.79
N PHE A 86 7.11 5.41 8.55
CA PHE A 86 6.15 4.42 8.03
C PHE A 86 6.75 3.43 7.04
N PHE A 87 6.06 2.31 6.86
CA PHE A 87 6.38 1.27 5.89
C PHE A 87 5.12 0.52 5.45
N GLU A 88 4.93 0.42 4.15
CA GLU A 88 3.82 -0.27 3.51
C GLU A 88 4.36 -1.35 2.59
N ARG A 89 3.83 -2.57 2.70
CA ARG A 89 4.17 -3.69 1.82
C ARG A 89 2.91 -4.25 1.18
N THR A 90 3.01 -4.51 -0.10
CA THR A 90 1.98 -5.15 -0.92
C THR A 90 2.51 -6.49 -1.42
N ILE A 91 1.66 -7.51 -1.44
CA ILE A 91 2.00 -8.86 -1.88
C ILE A 91 0.91 -9.32 -2.86
N ASN A 92 1.35 -9.80 -4.03
CA ASN A 92 0.54 -10.39 -5.10
C ASN A 92 -0.54 -9.50 -5.74
N PHE A 93 -0.49 -8.18 -5.54
CA PHE A 93 -1.38 -7.27 -6.27
C PHE A 93 -1.04 -7.25 -7.75
N ASP A 94 -2.05 -7.28 -8.63
CA ASP A 94 -1.88 -7.21 -10.08
C ASP A 94 -1.41 -5.82 -10.53
N VAL A 95 -1.88 -4.79 -9.84
CA VAL A 95 -1.56 -3.38 -10.10
C VAL A 95 -1.10 -2.70 -8.82
N ILE A 96 0.04 -2.01 -8.91
CA ILE A 96 0.50 -1.11 -7.86
C ILE A 96 0.57 0.29 -8.45
N ARG A 97 -0.21 1.21 -7.89
CA ARG A 97 -0.14 2.64 -8.17
C ARG A 97 0.62 3.32 -7.04
N ILE A 98 1.73 3.98 -7.36
CA ILE A 98 2.49 4.80 -6.42
C ILE A 98 2.23 6.28 -6.70
N ARG A 99 1.88 7.04 -5.66
CA ARG A 99 1.54 8.47 -5.78
C ARG A 99 2.55 9.29 -5.00
N GLY A 100 3.49 9.90 -5.71
CA GLY A 100 4.56 10.76 -5.22
C GLY A 100 4.20 12.23 -5.35
N VAL A 101 3.09 12.65 -4.72
CA VAL A 101 2.45 13.96 -4.94
C VAL A 101 2.38 14.83 -3.69
N ASN A 102 2.73 14.31 -2.51
CA ASN A 102 2.60 15.00 -1.22
C ASN A 102 3.89 15.70 -0.78
N GLY A 103 5.03 15.42 -1.41
CA GLY A 103 6.27 16.16 -1.19
C GLY A 103 7.52 15.35 -1.49
N GLY A 104 8.65 15.84 -0.97
CA GLY A 104 9.92 15.12 -1.01
C GLY A 104 10.55 14.93 -2.39
N THR A 105 11.70 14.25 -2.36
CA THR A 105 12.37 13.66 -3.51
C THR A 105 12.21 12.15 -3.43
N ASN A 106 11.21 11.64 -4.14
CA ASN A 106 10.84 10.23 -4.09
C ASN A 106 11.66 9.41 -5.07
N ARG A 107 12.11 8.23 -4.63
CA ARG A 107 12.93 7.32 -5.44
C ARG A 107 12.20 6.03 -5.71
N ARG A 108 12.44 5.42 -6.87
CA ARG A 108 11.99 4.06 -7.13
C ARG A 108 13.13 3.13 -7.51
N THR A 109 13.04 1.87 -7.10
CA THR A 109 13.92 0.80 -7.56
C THR A 109 13.07 -0.40 -7.95
N LEU A 110 13.26 -0.92 -9.17
CA LEU A 110 12.52 -2.06 -9.68
C LEU A 110 13.49 -3.18 -10.05
N ASN A 111 13.21 -4.38 -9.54
CA ASN A 111 13.99 -5.58 -9.84
C ASN A 111 13.04 -6.73 -10.21
N ASN A 112 12.88 -6.96 -11.51
CA ASN A 112 12.03 -8.02 -12.07
C ASN A 112 10.62 -8.05 -11.42
N ILE A 113 9.75 -7.14 -11.83
CA ILE A 113 8.38 -7.05 -11.28
C ILE A 113 7.42 -7.95 -12.06
N ALA A 114 6.39 -8.46 -11.37
CA ALA A 114 5.31 -9.27 -11.96
C ALA A 114 3.94 -8.55 -11.98
N PHE A 115 3.89 -7.34 -11.44
CA PHE A 115 2.70 -6.48 -11.40
C PHE A 115 2.83 -5.33 -12.39
N THR A 116 1.71 -4.70 -12.73
CA THR A 116 1.72 -3.42 -13.46
C THR A 116 2.00 -2.28 -12.49
N LEU A 117 3.08 -1.53 -12.71
CA LEU A 117 3.35 -0.31 -11.96
C LEU A 117 2.74 0.90 -12.66
N ILE A 118 1.97 1.70 -11.92
CA ILE A 118 1.49 3.02 -12.34
C ILE A 118 2.14 4.06 -11.43
N GLU A 119 2.78 5.05 -12.03
CA GLU A 119 3.45 6.12 -11.30
C GLU A 119 2.69 7.43 -11.48
N GLU A 120 2.37 8.09 -10.37
CA GLU A 120 1.84 9.45 -10.34
C GLU A 120 2.79 10.34 -9.54
N GLY A 121 3.00 11.57 -10.00
CA GLY A 121 3.93 12.51 -9.37
C GLY A 121 5.39 12.27 -9.78
N THR A 122 6.32 12.71 -8.93
CA THR A 122 7.75 12.70 -9.27
C THR A 122 8.45 11.52 -8.61
N TRP A 123 8.98 10.61 -9.42
CA TRP A 123 9.80 9.47 -8.98
C TRP A 123 11.09 9.45 -9.78
N ILE A 124 12.23 9.48 -9.09
CA ILE A 124 13.57 9.46 -9.70
C ILE A 124 14.32 8.15 -9.47
#